data_AF-A0A542FQD0-F1
#
_entry.id   AF-A0A542FQD0-F1
#
_cell.length_a   1.000
_cell.length_b   1.000
_cell.length_c   1.000
_cell.angle_alpha   90.00
_cell.angle_beta   90.00
_cell.angle_gamma   90.00
#
_symmetry.space_group_name_H-M   'P 1'
#
loop_
_entity.id
_entity.type
_entity.pdbx_description
1 polymer ?
#
loop_
_entity_poly.entity_id
_entity_poly.type
_entity_poly.pdbx_seq_one_letter_code
_entity_poly.pdbx_strand_id
1 'polypeptide(L)'
;MHAVRRSSLAALALLAVAGLAACGPAPWDPSSSASPTSTSTSTSVPTPVPNDLSTGATQRDLTAGAVAATVDYWSSLSMDRWTADAIKPVSISMTTTVTPADGQKVYLQRAQMLAVPGTGDATLAALEPQTDTATVAPGYLVLSPYSYSQTFNVGPVPAEATHVTLQFTYDFLVQTTPTSTEYAKQTVSDTLTVALSG
;
A
#
# COMPACT_ATOMS: atom_id res chain seq x y z
N MET A 1 -16.41 52.59 40.54
CA MET A 1 -17.18 51.82 41.55
C MET A 1 -18.58 52.42 41.62
N HIS A 2 -19.62 51.70 41.22
CA HIS A 2 -21.08 51.87 41.48
C HIS A 2 -21.73 50.66 40.73
N ALA A 3 -21.88 49.46 41.33
CA ALA A 3 -22.97 49.00 42.20
C ALA A 3 -24.36 49.22 41.55
N VAL A 4 -25.21 48.22 41.31
CA VAL A 4 -26.20 47.66 42.27
C VAL A 4 -27.17 46.74 41.46
N ARG A 5 -27.29 45.43 41.80
CA ARG A 5 -28.49 44.72 42.37
C ARG A 5 -29.69 44.55 41.40
N ARG A 6 -30.55 43.52 41.41
CA ARG A 6 -30.86 42.38 42.32
C ARG A 6 -32.01 41.57 41.68
N SER A 7 -32.09 40.26 42.03
CA SER A 7 -33.32 39.55 42.44
C SER A 7 -34.40 39.23 41.38
N SER A 8 -35.15 38.13 41.38
CA SER A 8 -35.31 36.95 42.27
C SER A 8 -36.51 36.11 41.76
N LEU A 9 -36.51 34.79 42.07
CA LEU A 9 -37.69 33.90 42.33
C LEU A 9 -38.66 33.59 41.16
N ALA A 10 -39.41 32.48 41.05
CA ALA A 10 -39.51 31.15 41.67
C ALA A 10 -40.75 30.43 41.05
N ALA A 11 -40.95 29.14 41.39
CA ALA A 11 -42.18 28.32 41.34
C ALA A 11 -42.49 27.57 40.02
N LEU A 12 -42.50 26.22 40.00
CA LEU A 12 -43.58 25.28 40.41
C LEU A 12 -44.85 25.43 39.53
N ALA A 13 -45.57 24.42 39.03
CA ALA A 13 -45.60 22.97 39.17
C ALA A 13 -46.71 22.38 38.25
N LEU A 14 -46.76 21.03 38.15
CA LEU A 14 -47.92 20.13 37.92
C LEU A 14 -48.63 20.17 36.53
N LEU A 15 -48.62 19.09 35.74
CA LEU A 15 -49.39 17.82 35.78
C LEU A 15 -50.85 17.89 35.24
N ALA A 16 -51.15 16.90 34.40
CA ALA A 16 -52.48 16.32 34.05
C ALA A 16 -53.32 17.05 32.97
N VAL A 17 -54.14 16.41 32.12
CA VAL A 17 -54.48 15.02 31.73
C VAL A 17 -55.40 15.13 30.47
N ALA A 18 -55.31 14.15 29.57
CA ALA A 18 -56.31 13.62 28.61
C ALA A 18 -57.18 14.50 27.68
N GLY A 19 -57.40 13.98 26.47
CA GLY A 19 -58.74 14.01 25.85
C GLY A 19 -58.76 14.13 24.33
N LEU A 20 -59.23 13.07 23.67
CA LEU A 20 -59.42 12.91 22.23
C LEU A 20 -60.29 14.00 21.59
N ALA A 21 -59.87 14.52 20.44
CA ALA A 21 -60.78 14.85 19.36
C ALA A 21 -60.09 14.57 18.02
N ALA A 22 -60.60 13.57 17.31
CA ALA A 22 -60.22 13.22 15.97
C ALA A 22 -60.47 14.39 15.01
N CYS A 23 -59.44 14.78 14.25
CA CYS A 23 -59.62 15.54 13.03
C CYS A 23 -59.10 14.66 11.89
N GLY A 24 -60.00 13.87 11.30
CA GLY A 24 -59.71 13.20 10.03
C GLY A 24 -59.62 14.26 8.93
N PRO A 25 -58.74 14.08 7.93
CA PRO A 25 -58.61 15.03 6.84
C PRO A 25 -59.94 15.17 6.08
N ALA A 26 -60.23 16.40 5.64
CA ALA A 26 -61.48 16.71 4.97
C ALA A 26 -61.60 15.92 3.64
N PRO A 27 -62.78 15.37 3.30
CA PRO A 27 -62.96 14.42 2.19
C PRO A 27 -62.89 15.03 0.79
N TRP A 28 -62.56 16.31 0.67
CA TRP A 28 -62.40 17.02 -0.61
C TRP A 28 -60.94 17.36 -0.93
N ASP A 29 -59.97 16.80 -0.19
CA ASP A 29 -58.56 16.90 -0.52
C ASP A 29 -58.16 15.75 -1.47
N PRO A 30 -57.99 15.99 -2.78
CA PRO A 30 -57.50 14.96 -3.66
C PRO A 30 -56.03 14.69 -3.34
N SER A 31 -55.73 13.42 -3.09
CA SER A 31 -54.40 12.81 -3.09
C SER A 31 -53.46 13.18 -1.93
N SER A 32 -53.64 12.45 -0.82
CA SER A 32 -52.52 11.91 -0.04
C SER A 32 -51.63 11.07 -0.95
N SER A 33 -50.75 11.71 -1.71
CA SER A 33 -49.65 11.02 -2.38
C SER A 33 -48.69 10.61 -1.28
N ALA A 34 -48.65 9.31 -0.97
CA ALA A 34 -47.62 8.76 -0.10
C ALA A 34 -46.26 9.14 -0.72
N SER A 35 -45.55 10.06 -0.07
CA SER A 35 -44.20 10.41 -0.47
C SER A 35 -43.39 9.12 -0.42
N PRO A 36 -42.84 8.61 -1.55
CA PRO A 36 -41.98 7.46 -1.49
C PRO A 36 -40.81 7.87 -0.60
N THR A 37 -40.67 7.20 0.55
CA THR A 37 -39.44 7.27 1.31
C THR A 37 -38.40 6.61 0.42
N SER A 38 -37.69 7.42 -0.36
CA SER A 38 -36.53 7.01 -1.12
C SER A 38 -35.48 6.58 -0.10
N THR A 39 -35.45 5.29 0.23
CA THR A 39 -34.31 4.67 0.87
C THR A 39 -33.16 4.79 -0.12
N SER A 40 -32.39 5.88 -0.01
CA SER A 40 -31.14 6.04 -0.70
C SER A 40 -30.19 4.97 -0.16
N THR A 41 -30.11 3.83 -0.84
CA THR A 41 -29.05 2.86 -0.61
C THR A 41 -27.75 3.59 -0.92
N SER A 42 -27.01 3.98 0.12
CA SER A 42 -25.69 4.56 -0.03
C SER A 42 -24.77 3.47 -0.58
N THR A 43 -24.61 3.45 -1.90
CA THR A 43 -23.62 2.58 -2.54
C THR A 43 -22.24 3.07 -2.08
N SER A 44 -21.59 2.30 -1.21
CA SER A 44 -20.22 2.57 -0.81
C SER A 44 -19.34 2.55 -2.07
N VAL A 45 -18.70 3.67 -2.39
CA VAL A 45 -17.71 3.71 -3.46
C VAL A 45 -16.55 2.80 -3.04
N PRO A 46 -16.15 1.82 -3.87
CA PRO A 46 -15.01 0.96 -3.54
C PRO A 46 -13.75 1.82 -3.39
N THR A 47 -12.99 1.58 -2.32
CA THR A 47 -11.70 2.23 -2.12
C THR A 47 -10.74 1.81 -3.22
N PRO A 48 -10.07 2.75 -3.91
CA PRO A 48 -9.08 2.40 -4.93
C PRO A 48 -7.96 1.55 -4.33
N VAL A 49 -7.65 0.44 -5.01
CA VAL A 49 -6.45 -0.35 -4.69
C VAL A 49 -5.21 0.50 -5.00
N PRO A 50 -4.22 0.59 -4.09
CA PRO A 50 -2.94 1.23 -4.39
C PRO A 50 -2.26 0.60 -5.61
N ASN A 51 -1.67 1.43 -6.46
CA ASN A 51 -0.92 0.96 -7.63
C ASN A 51 0.40 1.73 -7.78
N ASP A 52 1.47 1.16 -7.24
CA ASP A 52 2.80 1.73 -7.26
C ASP A 52 3.41 1.79 -8.68
N LEU A 53 2.92 0.97 -9.62
CA LEU A 53 3.36 0.97 -11.02
C LEU A 53 2.36 1.63 -11.96
N SER A 54 1.44 2.44 -11.44
CA SER A 54 0.39 3.11 -12.23
C SER A 54 0.93 3.95 -13.39
N THR A 55 2.12 4.55 -13.26
CA THR A 55 2.82 5.31 -14.30
C THR A 55 3.81 4.47 -15.12
N GLY A 56 3.85 3.16 -14.89
CA GLY A 56 4.76 2.19 -15.52
C GLY A 56 6.06 1.93 -14.75
N ALA A 57 6.47 2.86 -13.89
CA ALA A 57 7.69 2.75 -13.08
C ALA A 57 7.58 3.53 -11.76
N THR A 58 8.36 3.13 -10.77
CA THR A 58 8.53 3.83 -9.49
C THR A 58 9.95 3.68 -8.97
N GLN A 59 10.42 4.68 -8.21
CA GLN A 59 11.73 4.66 -7.57
C GLN A 59 11.56 4.63 -6.04
N ARG A 60 12.39 3.85 -5.36
CA ARG A 60 12.45 3.76 -3.90
C ARG A 60 13.86 3.97 -3.41
N ASP A 61 13.98 4.71 -2.31
CA ASP A 61 15.22 4.80 -1.54
C ASP A 61 15.08 3.94 -0.28
N LEU A 62 15.95 2.94 -0.15
CA LEU A 62 15.95 1.94 0.90
C LEU A 62 17.22 2.05 1.73
N THR A 63 17.11 1.90 3.05
CA THR A 63 18.25 1.98 3.95
C THR A 63 18.43 0.67 4.70
N ALA A 64 19.64 0.09 4.61
CA ALA A 64 20.06 -1.10 5.33
C ALA A 64 21.33 -0.74 6.12
N GLY A 65 21.21 -0.36 7.40
CA GLY A 65 22.39 0.02 8.18
C GLY A 65 23.19 1.17 7.55
N ALA A 66 24.40 0.87 7.05
CA ALA A 66 25.30 1.84 6.42
C ALA A 66 25.04 2.03 4.91
N VAL A 67 24.25 1.15 4.29
CA VAL A 67 23.96 1.17 2.85
C VAL A 67 22.66 1.91 2.60
N ALA A 68 22.70 2.86 1.66
CA ALA A 68 21.51 3.42 1.04
C ALA A 68 21.43 2.90 -0.40
N ALA A 69 20.32 2.26 -0.75
CA ALA A 69 20.06 1.70 -2.06
C ALA A 69 18.95 2.51 -2.75
N THR A 70 19.21 2.96 -3.97
CA THR A 70 18.19 3.52 -4.85
C THR A 70 17.79 2.43 -5.83
N VAL A 71 16.50 2.07 -5.81
CA VAL A 71 15.93 0.98 -6.60
C VAL A 71 14.83 1.54 -7.50
N ASP A 72 15.00 1.34 -8.81
CA ASP A 72 13.99 1.58 -9.82
C ASP A 72 13.25 0.28 -10.11
N TYR A 73 11.93 0.32 -10.06
CA TYR A 73 11.04 -0.79 -10.42
C TYR A 73 10.20 -0.38 -11.62
N TRP A 74 10.05 -1.27 -12.60
CA TRP A 74 9.15 -1.04 -13.73
C TRP A 74 8.60 -2.35 -14.30
N SER A 75 7.54 -2.23 -15.07
CA SER A 75 6.99 -3.34 -15.86
C SER A 75 7.06 -3.00 -17.34
N SER A 76 7.52 -3.94 -18.17
CA SER A 76 7.41 -3.83 -19.63
C SER A 76 6.00 -4.17 -20.13
N LEU A 77 5.20 -4.84 -19.30
CA LEU A 77 3.79 -5.09 -19.55
C LEU A 77 2.98 -3.88 -19.08
N SER A 78 2.12 -3.34 -19.95
CA SER A 78 1.27 -2.19 -19.63
C SER A 78 0.22 -2.56 -18.59
N MET A 79 -0.16 -1.61 -17.73
CA MET A 79 -1.05 -1.86 -16.58
C MET A 79 -2.45 -2.37 -16.97
N ASP A 80 -2.94 -2.06 -18.17
CA ASP A 80 -4.19 -2.62 -18.72
C ASP A 80 -4.09 -4.13 -19.02
N ARG A 81 -2.86 -4.65 -19.16
CA ARG A 81 -2.57 -6.06 -19.41
C ARG A 81 -2.11 -6.81 -18.15
N TRP A 82 -2.09 -6.17 -16.99
CA TRP A 82 -1.83 -6.81 -15.71
C TRP A 82 -3.06 -7.60 -15.23
N THR A 83 -3.44 -8.64 -15.98
CA THR A 83 -4.58 -9.50 -15.64
C THR A 83 -4.18 -10.66 -14.73
N ALA A 84 -5.17 -11.35 -14.16
CA ALA A 84 -4.93 -12.50 -13.28
C ALA A 84 -4.18 -13.64 -13.99
N ASP A 85 -4.51 -13.92 -15.25
CA ASP A 85 -3.94 -15.01 -16.07
C ASP A 85 -2.62 -14.65 -16.77
N ALA A 86 -2.27 -13.36 -16.84
CA ALA A 86 -1.04 -12.91 -17.49
C ALA A 86 0.21 -13.24 -16.69
N ILE A 87 1.33 -13.45 -17.39
CA ILE A 87 2.67 -13.41 -16.79
C ILE A 87 3.10 -11.94 -16.75
N LYS A 88 3.39 -11.43 -15.56
CA LYS A 88 3.66 -10.01 -15.32
C LYS A 88 5.16 -9.81 -15.03
N PRO A 89 5.95 -9.28 -15.99
CA PRO A 89 7.38 -9.04 -15.79
C PRO A 89 7.60 -7.78 -14.95
N VAL A 90 8.39 -7.90 -13.89
CA VAL A 90 8.81 -6.79 -13.04
C VAL A 90 10.32 -6.71 -13.09
N SER A 91 10.82 -5.63 -13.68
CA SER A 91 12.23 -5.35 -13.82
C SER A 91 12.68 -4.40 -12.73
N ILE A 92 13.91 -4.61 -12.28
CA ILE A 92 14.56 -3.79 -11.26
C ILE A 92 15.92 -3.33 -11.73
N SER A 93 16.30 -2.14 -11.30
CA SER A 93 17.66 -1.60 -11.38
C SER A 93 18.01 -1.02 -10.02
N MET A 94 19.19 -1.34 -9.51
CA MET A 94 19.60 -0.91 -8.18
C MET A 94 21.04 -0.43 -8.19
N THR A 95 21.27 0.71 -7.55
CA THR A 95 22.59 1.21 -7.19
C THR A 95 22.63 1.51 -5.69
N THR A 96 23.83 1.49 -5.11
CA THR A 96 24.01 1.77 -3.69
C THR A 96 25.07 2.83 -3.43
N THR A 97 24.95 3.45 -2.26
CA THR A 97 25.97 4.25 -1.60
C THR A 97 26.21 3.71 -0.19
N VAL A 98 27.34 4.07 0.42
CA VAL A 98 27.71 3.64 1.77
C VAL A 98 28.17 4.83 2.61
N THR A 99 27.75 4.86 3.87
CA THR A 99 28.13 5.90 4.84
C THR A 99 28.72 5.27 6.12
N PRO A 100 29.93 5.68 6.56
CA PRO A 100 30.84 6.62 5.90
C PRO A 100 31.37 6.06 4.56
N ALA A 101 31.87 6.94 3.69
CA ALA A 101 32.37 6.56 2.36
C ALA A 101 33.89 6.39 2.36
N ASP A 102 34.43 5.57 3.25
CA ASP A 102 35.88 5.46 3.50
C ASP A 102 36.61 4.55 2.50
N GLY A 103 35.92 4.07 1.47
CA GLY A 103 36.46 3.20 0.42
C GLY A 103 36.06 1.72 0.53
N GLN A 104 35.20 1.36 1.48
CA GLN A 104 34.55 0.05 1.52
C GLN A 104 33.65 -0.17 0.30
N LYS A 105 33.63 -1.42 -0.18
CA LYS A 105 32.73 -1.87 -1.24
C LYS A 105 31.44 -2.46 -0.67
N VAL A 106 30.38 -2.36 -1.45
CA VAL A 106 29.06 -2.95 -1.17
C VAL A 106 28.74 -3.97 -2.24
N TYR A 107 28.44 -5.19 -1.83
CA TYR A 107 28.10 -6.30 -2.71
C TYR A 107 26.68 -6.77 -2.44
N LEU A 108 25.91 -7.04 -3.50
CA LEU A 108 24.65 -7.74 -3.40
C LEU A 108 24.92 -9.25 -3.39
N GLN A 109 24.47 -9.93 -2.34
CA GLN A 109 24.54 -11.38 -2.25
C GLN A 109 23.28 -12.06 -2.78
N ARG A 110 22.13 -11.46 -2.52
CA ARG A 110 20.83 -12.04 -2.89
C ARG A 110 19.78 -10.96 -3.10
N ALA A 111 19.01 -11.10 -4.17
CA ALA A 111 17.75 -10.41 -4.37
C ALA A 111 16.63 -11.45 -4.46
N GLN A 112 15.54 -11.24 -3.74
CA GLN A 112 14.39 -12.13 -3.74
C GLN A 112 13.11 -11.34 -3.95
N MET A 113 12.18 -11.91 -4.72
CA MET A 113 10.82 -11.41 -4.90
C MET A 113 9.83 -12.51 -4.51
N LEU A 114 8.87 -12.15 -3.65
CA LEU A 114 7.70 -12.97 -3.31
C LEU A 114 6.44 -12.23 -3.74
N ALA A 115 5.59 -12.88 -4.53
CA ALA A 115 4.31 -12.32 -4.95
C ALA A 115 3.17 -12.90 -4.12
N VAL A 116 2.38 -12.02 -3.50
CA VAL A 116 1.21 -12.37 -2.69
C VAL A 116 -0.03 -11.73 -3.31
N PRO A 117 -0.89 -12.49 -4.01
CA PRO A 117 -2.14 -11.96 -4.52
C PRO A 117 -3.11 -11.65 -3.38
N GLY A 118 -4.03 -10.72 -3.60
CA GLY A 118 -5.02 -10.31 -2.62
C GLY A 118 -6.34 -9.85 -3.24
N THR A 119 -7.39 -9.83 -2.41
CA THR A 119 -8.76 -9.45 -2.78
C THR A 119 -9.36 -8.58 -1.67
N GLY A 120 -9.53 -7.29 -1.93
CA GLY A 120 -9.90 -6.33 -0.87
C GLY A 120 -8.86 -6.33 0.25
N ASP A 121 -9.30 -6.54 1.49
CA ASP A 121 -8.40 -6.62 2.67
C ASP A 121 -7.85 -8.03 2.92
N ALA A 122 -8.25 -9.03 2.12
CA ALA A 122 -7.80 -10.42 2.28
C ALA A 122 -6.58 -10.72 1.42
N THR A 123 -5.68 -11.56 1.95
CA THR A 123 -4.55 -12.13 1.20
C THR A 123 -4.89 -13.54 0.73
N LEU A 124 -4.38 -13.90 -0.44
CA LEU A 124 -4.48 -15.23 -1.02
C LEU A 124 -3.14 -15.98 -0.86
N ALA A 125 -3.10 -17.24 -1.28
CA ALA A 125 -1.88 -18.04 -1.23
C ALA A 125 -0.76 -17.38 -2.04
N ALA A 126 0.40 -17.20 -1.39
CA ALA A 126 1.59 -16.66 -2.04
C ALA A 126 2.11 -17.59 -3.14
N LEU A 127 2.70 -17.01 -4.18
CA LEU A 127 3.44 -17.75 -5.19
C LEU A 127 4.80 -18.19 -4.63
N GLU A 128 5.45 -19.13 -5.32
CA GLU A 128 6.82 -19.50 -4.98
C GLU A 128 7.77 -18.29 -5.12
N PRO A 129 8.68 -18.08 -4.14
CA PRO A 129 9.64 -16.99 -4.21
C PRO A 129 10.61 -17.21 -5.38
N GLN A 130 10.94 -16.11 -6.06
CA GLN A 130 12.02 -16.08 -7.04
C GLN A 130 13.23 -15.43 -6.41
N THR A 131 14.37 -16.12 -6.49
CA THR A 131 15.61 -15.69 -5.85
C THR A 131 16.73 -15.67 -6.87
N ASP A 132 17.40 -14.52 -6.99
CA ASP A 132 18.70 -14.40 -7.61
C ASP A 132 19.77 -14.37 -6.52
N THR A 133 20.69 -15.32 -6.57
CA THR A 133 21.81 -15.45 -5.61
C THR A 133 23.10 -15.27 -6.37
N ALA A 134 24.01 -14.47 -5.82
CA ALA A 134 25.28 -14.19 -6.45
C ALA A 134 26.08 -15.47 -6.73
N THR A 135 26.55 -15.60 -7.97
CA THR A 135 27.38 -16.73 -8.43
C THR A 135 28.88 -16.49 -8.26
N VAL A 136 29.25 -15.30 -7.80
CA VAL A 136 30.64 -14.86 -7.56
C VAL A 136 30.81 -14.44 -6.11
N ALA A 137 31.99 -14.71 -5.54
CA ALA A 137 32.35 -14.25 -4.20
C ALA A 137 32.92 -12.82 -4.24
N PRO A 138 32.59 -11.95 -3.27
CA PRO A 138 31.64 -12.15 -2.17
C PRO A 138 30.17 -11.91 -2.58
N GLY A 139 29.95 -11.28 -3.74
CA GLY A 139 28.65 -10.97 -4.34
C GLY A 139 28.84 -10.08 -5.57
N TYR A 140 27.74 -9.59 -6.16
CA TYR A 140 27.81 -8.61 -7.27
C TYR A 140 28.10 -7.21 -6.72
N LEU A 141 29.09 -6.49 -7.27
CA LEU A 141 29.39 -5.11 -6.85
C LEU A 141 28.24 -4.18 -7.26
N VAL A 142 27.63 -3.50 -6.29
CA VAL A 142 26.48 -2.60 -6.50
C VAL A 142 26.70 -1.19 -5.98
N LEU A 143 27.94 -0.87 -5.59
CA LEU A 143 28.33 0.48 -5.23
C LEU A 143 28.46 1.33 -6.51
N SER A 144 27.86 2.51 -6.52
CA SER A 144 27.93 3.45 -7.66
C SER A 144 29.38 3.60 -8.17
N PRO A 145 29.62 3.55 -9.50
CA PRO A 145 28.64 3.60 -10.60
C PRO A 145 28.09 2.22 -11.03
N TYR A 146 28.42 1.14 -10.33
CA TYR A 146 27.96 -0.19 -10.69
C TYR A 146 26.52 -0.42 -10.22
N SER A 147 25.71 -1.03 -11.08
CA SER A 147 24.33 -1.35 -10.79
C SER A 147 24.06 -2.85 -10.92
N TYR A 148 23.02 -3.29 -10.19
CA TYR A 148 22.38 -4.57 -10.38
C TYR A 148 21.12 -4.39 -11.22
N SER A 149 20.80 -5.35 -12.09
CA SER A 149 19.54 -5.36 -12.84
C SER A 149 19.03 -6.78 -13.02
N GLN A 150 17.72 -6.96 -12.84
CA GLN A 150 17.07 -8.27 -12.94
C GLN A 150 15.60 -8.09 -13.33
N THR A 151 15.04 -9.08 -14.00
CA THR A 151 13.58 -9.20 -14.21
C THR A 151 13.06 -10.44 -13.46
N PHE A 152 12.03 -10.25 -12.66
CA PHE A 152 11.26 -11.32 -12.03
C PHE A 152 9.90 -11.45 -12.73
N ASN A 153 9.39 -12.68 -12.86
CA ASN A 153 8.15 -12.94 -13.58
C ASN A 153 7.06 -13.39 -12.62
N VAL A 154 6.09 -12.53 -12.32
CA VAL A 154 4.93 -12.92 -11.51
C VAL A 154 4.02 -13.78 -12.37
N GLY A 155 3.81 -15.03 -11.96
CA GLY A 155 2.94 -15.96 -12.68
C GLY A 155 1.46 -15.60 -12.62
N PRO A 156 0.60 -16.47 -13.19
CA PRO A 156 -0.84 -16.38 -13.00
C PRO A 156 -1.22 -16.42 -11.51
N VAL A 157 -2.26 -15.68 -11.16
CA VAL A 157 -2.84 -15.62 -9.81
C VAL A 157 -4.32 -16.03 -9.87
N PRO A 158 -4.97 -16.35 -8.74
CA PRO A 158 -6.40 -16.69 -8.72
C PRO A 158 -7.25 -15.58 -9.37
N ALA A 159 -8.33 -15.97 -10.04
CA ALA A 159 -9.16 -15.04 -10.82
C ALA A 159 -9.88 -14.00 -9.95
N GLU A 160 -10.07 -14.30 -8.66
CA GLU A 160 -10.64 -13.40 -7.67
C GLU A 160 -9.65 -12.34 -7.14
N ALA A 161 -8.35 -12.45 -7.48
CA ALA A 161 -7.36 -11.47 -7.06
C ALA A 161 -7.62 -10.12 -7.71
N THR A 162 -7.64 -9.05 -6.91
CA THR A 162 -7.77 -7.67 -7.40
C THR A 162 -6.43 -6.93 -7.44
N HIS A 163 -5.42 -7.47 -6.77
CA HIS A 163 -4.09 -6.91 -6.70
C HIS A 163 -3.05 -7.97 -6.38
N VAL A 164 -1.78 -7.62 -6.58
CA VAL A 164 -0.64 -8.39 -6.11
C VAL A 164 0.28 -7.49 -5.31
N THR A 165 0.66 -7.97 -4.13
CA THR A 165 1.71 -7.38 -3.31
C THR A 165 3.03 -8.09 -3.61
N LEU A 166 4.01 -7.34 -4.10
CA LEU A 166 5.37 -7.79 -4.42
C LEU A 166 6.29 -7.42 -3.27
N GLN A 167 6.82 -8.42 -2.59
CA GLN A 167 7.75 -8.25 -1.48
C GLN A 167 9.16 -8.52 -1.97
N PHE A 168 10.00 -7.50 -1.95
CA PHE A 168 11.41 -7.60 -2.31
C PHE A 168 12.26 -7.70 -1.05
N THR A 169 13.32 -8.51 -1.11
CA THR A 169 14.33 -8.57 -0.05
C THR A 169 15.72 -8.57 -0.67
N TYR A 170 16.58 -7.68 -0.20
CA TYR A 170 17.95 -7.52 -0.64
C TYR A 170 18.90 -7.80 0.51
N ASP A 171 19.85 -8.70 0.29
CA ASP A 171 20.95 -8.98 1.21
C ASP A 171 22.25 -8.41 0.66
N PHE A 172 22.79 -7.42 1.35
CA PHE A 172 24.08 -6.80 1.06
C PHE A 172 25.19 -7.34 1.98
N LEU A 173 26.40 -7.34 1.44
CA LEU A 173 27.65 -7.49 2.18
C LEU A 173 28.46 -6.20 2.04
N VAL A 174 28.77 -5.56 3.16
CA VAL A 174 29.61 -4.37 3.24
C VAL A 174 30.98 -4.76 3.78
N GLN A 175 32.06 -4.36 3.13
CA GLN A 175 33.39 -4.55 3.70
C GLN A 175 33.52 -3.78 5.02
N THR A 176 34.05 -4.43 6.07
CA THR A 176 34.22 -3.79 7.38
C THR A 176 35.23 -2.64 7.36
N THR A 177 36.26 -2.77 6.52
CA THR A 177 37.25 -1.73 6.20
C THR A 177 37.66 -1.83 4.72
N PRO A 178 38.23 -0.77 4.12
CA PRO A 178 38.71 -0.83 2.74
C PRO A 178 39.68 -2.00 2.55
N THR A 179 39.52 -2.75 1.46
CA THR A 179 40.32 -3.95 1.11
C THR A 179 40.13 -5.19 2.00
N SER A 180 39.29 -5.11 3.03
CA SER A 180 39.00 -6.25 3.92
C SER A 180 38.32 -7.42 3.21
N THR A 181 38.57 -8.63 3.73
CA THR A 181 37.84 -9.86 3.36
C THR A 181 36.79 -10.23 4.41
N GLU A 182 36.61 -9.39 5.43
CA GLU A 182 35.52 -9.47 6.41
C GLU A 182 34.36 -8.58 5.97
N TYR A 183 33.15 -9.10 6.11
CA TYR A 183 31.94 -8.45 5.62
C TYR A 183 30.86 -8.39 6.70
N ALA A 184 30.16 -7.26 6.79
CA ALA A 184 28.94 -7.10 7.55
C ALA A 184 27.73 -7.35 6.63
N LYS A 185 26.84 -8.26 7.04
CA LYS A 185 25.57 -8.48 6.35
C LYS A 185 24.57 -7.37 6.70
N GLN A 186 23.92 -6.81 5.69
CA GLN A 186 22.84 -5.83 5.85
C GLN A 186 21.66 -6.23 4.97
N THR A 187 20.47 -6.34 5.56
CA THR A 187 19.26 -6.75 4.86
C THR A 187 18.24 -5.63 4.87
N VAL A 188 17.56 -5.41 3.75
CA VAL A 188 16.39 -4.53 3.65
C VAL A 188 15.32 -5.18 2.79
N SER A 189 14.07 -4.87 3.13
CA SER A 189 12.91 -5.30 2.37
C SER A 189 12.10 -4.10 1.90
N ASP A 190 11.39 -4.30 0.80
CA ASP A 190 10.49 -3.32 0.21
C ASP A 190 9.20 -4.01 -0.24
N THR A 191 8.13 -3.25 -0.40
CA THR A 191 6.83 -3.77 -0.80
C THR A 191 6.17 -2.85 -1.81
N LEU A 192 5.77 -3.43 -2.95
CA LEU A 192 4.97 -2.77 -3.96
C LEU A 192 3.59 -3.42 -4.03
N THR A 193 2.54 -2.61 -4.15
CA THR A 193 1.20 -3.08 -4.47
C THR A 193 0.87 -2.68 -5.89
N VAL A 194 0.48 -3.66 -6.72
CA VAL A 194 0.10 -3.43 -8.11
C VAL A 194 -1.32 -3.97 -8.31
N ALA A 195 -2.22 -3.09 -8.72
CA ALA A 195 -3.59 -3.45 -9.05
C ALA A 195 -3.61 -4.33 -10.31
N LEU A 196 -4.51 -5.31 -10.33
CA LEU A 196 -4.79 -6.11 -11.53
C LEU A 196 -5.88 -5.44 -12.35
N SER A 197 -5.81 -5.61 -13.67
CA SER A 197 -6.89 -5.27 -14.59
C SER A 197 -7.82 -6.48 -14.75
N GLY A 198 -9.12 -6.29 -14.52
CA GLY A 198 -10.14 -7.34 -14.64
C GLY A 198 -11.16 -7.29 -13.52
#